data_AF-A0A976FJG9-F1
#
_entry.id   AF-A0A976FJG9-F1
#
_cell.length_a   1.000
_cell.length_b   1.000
_cell.length_c   1.000
_cell.angle_alpha   90.00
_cell.angle_beta   90.00
_cell.angle_gamma   90.00
#
_symmetry.space_group_name_H-M   'P 1'
#
loop_
_entity.id
_entity.type
_entity.pdbx_description
1 polymer ?
#
loop_
_entity_poly.entity_id
_entity_poly.type
_entity_poly.pdbx_seq_one_letter_code
_entity_poly.pdbx_strand_id
1 'polypeptide(L)'
;MANDGIGTSVPFSGISLPGKWNEMPQLQRLDHLAIIGVTIRSQVLDLYTGHAALLYALPDRANSSRRLADAPKAVAQLHAAISNLNAASTSLNTKSDLALLCQNPANTYQQRYCANTINLRPHGVSKIKA
;
A
#
# COMPACT_ATOMS: atom_id res chain seq x y z
N MET A 1 12.17 -2.02 8.36
CA MET A 1 12.56 -1.78 9.77
C MET A 1 12.54 -3.12 10.46
N ALA A 2 13.67 -3.58 11.02
CA ALA A 2 13.81 -4.96 11.49
C ALA A 2 13.54 -5.18 13.00
N ASN A 3 13.51 -4.13 13.83
CA ASN A 3 13.22 -4.14 15.28
C ASN A 3 13.16 -2.68 15.80
N ASP A 4 12.40 -2.39 16.87
CA ASP A 4 12.43 -1.13 17.66
C ASP A 4 13.46 -1.12 18.81
N GLY A 5 14.33 -2.13 18.86
CA GLY A 5 15.33 -2.34 19.91
C GLY A 5 14.85 -3.27 21.04
N ILE A 6 13.58 -3.66 21.08
CA ILE A 6 12.99 -4.51 22.14
C ILE A 6 12.29 -5.73 21.53
N GLY A 7 11.45 -5.54 20.51
CA GLY A 7 10.63 -6.60 19.92
C GLY A 7 11.28 -7.29 18.72
N THR A 8 11.43 -8.61 18.75
CA THR A 8 11.88 -9.34 17.55
C THR A 8 10.91 -9.17 16.37
N SER A 9 11.44 -9.02 15.15
CA SER A 9 10.62 -9.12 13.93
C SER A 9 10.36 -10.57 13.59
N VAL A 10 9.11 -10.85 13.22
CA VAL A 10 8.62 -12.16 12.80
C VAL A 10 7.75 -11.99 11.56
N PRO A 11 7.92 -12.83 10.53
CA PRO A 11 7.02 -12.82 9.38
C PRO A 11 5.57 -13.01 9.81
N PHE A 12 4.67 -12.17 9.31
CA PHE A 12 3.25 -12.32 9.57
C PHE A 12 2.71 -13.55 8.85
N SER A 13 2.30 -14.56 9.63
CA SER A 13 1.76 -15.84 9.13
C SER A 13 0.22 -15.89 9.14
N GLY A 14 -0.43 -14.72 9.26
CA GLY A 14 -1.86 -14.61 9.52
C GLY A 14 -2.23 -14.52 11.00
N ILE A 15 -1.22 -14.57 11.89
CA ILE A 15 -1.40 -14.40 13.33
C ILE A 15 -0.49 -13.26 13.81
N SER A 16 -1.08 -12.28 14.50
CA SER A 16 -0.38 -11.19 15.18
C SER A 16 0.14 -11.68 16.53
N LEU A 17 1.45 -11.69 16.69
CA LEU A 17 2.12 -12.03 17.95
C LEU A 17 2.32 -10.77 18.79
N PRO A 18 1.72 -10.66 19.99
CA PRO A 18 1.92 -9.53 20.88
C PRO A 18 3.39 -9.37 21.28
N GLY A 19 3.87 -8.12 21.36
CA GLY A 19 5.26 -7.81 21.75
C GLY A 19 6.30 -8.11 20.67
N LYS A 20 5.87 -8.42 19.45
CA LYS A 20 6.74 -8.64 18.29
C LYS A 20 6.32 -7.75 17.13
N TRP A 21 7.29 -7.45 16.26
CA TRP A 21 7.01 -6.80 14.98
C TRP A 21 6.52 -7.85 13.99
N ASN A 22 5.26 -7.77 13.61
CA ASN A 22 4.66 -8.69 12.64
C ASN A 22 4.91 -8.14 11.24
N GLU A 23 5.93 -8.67 10.57
CA GLU A 23 6.40 -8.21 9.28
C GLU A 23 5.45 -8.63 8.16
N MET A 24 4.82 -7.63 7.54
CA MET A 24 3.89 -7.81 6.42
C MET A 24 4.65 -8.00 5.10
N PRO A 25 4.05 -8.65 4.10
CA PRO A 25 4.64 -8.75 2.76
C PRO A 25 4.94 -7.37 2.17
N GLN A 26 6.07 -7.27 1.46
CA GLN A 26 6.53 -6.01 0.87
C GLN A 26 5.57 -5.51 -0.22
N LEU A 27 5.25 -4.21 -0.17
CA LEU A 27 4.58 -3.50 -1.25
C LEU A 27 5.59 -3.11 -2.32
N GLN A 28 5.40 -3.63 -3.54
CA GLN A 28 6.34 -3.46 -4.64
C GLN A 28 6.01 -2.21 -5.47
N ARG A 29 7.06 -1.52 -5.93
CA ARG A 29 6.98 -0.39 -6.88
C ARG A 29 5.99 0.68 -6.44
N LEU A 30 5.90 0.94 -5.14
CA LEU A 30 4.96 1.86 -4.53
C LEU A 30 5.74 2.94 -3.78
N ASP A 31 5.54 4.19 -4.16
CA ASP A 31 6.21 5.33 -3.53
C ASP A 31 5.47 5.81 -2.27
N HIS A 32 6.11 6.72 -1.53
CA HIS A 32 5.59 7.23 -0.27
C HIS A 32 4.27 8.00 -0.41
N LEU A 33 3.99 8.64 -1.55
CA LEU A 33 2.73 9.34 -1.78
C LEU A 33 1.64 8.37 -2.26
N ALA A 34 2.04 7.28 -2.91
CA ALA A 34 1.12 6.27 -3.36
C ALA A 34 0.47 5.53 -2.19
N ILE A 35 1.23 5.17 -1.15
CA ILE A 35 0.65 4.44 -0.01
C ILE A 35 -0.41 5.23 0.75
N ILE A 36 -0.31 6.56 0.76
CA ILE A 36 -1.29 7.44 1.41
C ILE A 36 -2.44 7.88 0.46
N GLY A 37 -2.50 7.33 -0.76
CA GLY A 37 -3.61 7.58 -1.69
C GLY A 37 -3.57 8.94 -2.41
N VAL A 38 -2.44 9.64 -2.39
CA VAL A 38 -2.27 10.90 -3.13
C VAL A 38 -2.06 10.64 -4.64
N THR A 39 -1.49 9.48 -4.98
CA THR A 39 -1.34 9.08 -6.38
C THR A 39 -2.60 8.39 -6.90
N ILE A 40 -2.60 8.10 -8.20
CA ILE A 40 -3.73 7.53 -8.95
C ILE A 40 -4.08 6.08 -8.60
N ARG A 41 -3.36 5.43 -7.67
CA ARG A 41 -3.59 4.02 -7.32
C ARG A 41 -4.78 3.89 -6.38
N SER A 42 -5.96 3.63 -6.94
CA SER A 42 -7.20 3.41 -6.19
C SER A 42 -7.19 2.12 -5.35
N GLN A 43 -6.34 1.15 -5.70
CA GLN A 43 -6.24 -0.16 -5.02
C GLN A 43 -5.68 -0.06 -3.59
N VAL A 44 -5.21 1.11 -3.19
CA VAL A 44 -4.74 1.39 -1.82
C VAL A 44 -5.90 1.36 -0.82
N LEU A 45 -7.14 1.66 -1.25
CA LEU A 45 -8.32 1.57 -0.37
C LEU A 45 -8.56 0.13 0.12
N ASP A 46 -8.38 -0.87 -0.74
CA ASP A 46 -8.55 -2.28 -0.38
C ASP A 46 -7.49 -2.72 0.64
N LEU A 47 -6.27 -2.19 0.52
CA LEU A 47 -5.20 -2.41 1.50
C LEU A 47 -5.59 -1.90 2.89
N TYR A 48 -6.13 -0.68 2.96
CA TYR A 48 -6.60 -0.10 4.22
C TYR A 48 -7.83 -0.82 4.78
N THR A 49 -8.76 -1.25 3.91
CA THR A 49 -9.93 -2.03 4.31
C THR A 49 -9.53 -3.38 4.91
N GLY A 50 -8.56 -4.07 4.29
CA GLY A 50 -7.99 -5.31 4.82
C GLY A 50 -7.28 -5.11 6.16
N HIS A 51 -6.52 -4.02 6.33
CA HIS A 51 -5.91 -3.67 7.61
C HIS A 51 -6.95 -3.38 8.69
N ALA A 52 -8.00 -2.62 8.37
CA ALA A 52 -9.07 -2.33 9.31
C ALA A 52 -9.76 -3.62 9.79
N ALA A 53 -10.04 -4.56 8.89
CA ALA A 53 -10.60 -5.86 9.23
C ALA A 53 -9.66 -6.67 10.14
N LEU A 54 -8.35 -6.65 9.88
CA LEU A 54 -7.36 -7.33 10.72
C LEU A 54 -7.29 -6.71 12.13
N LEU A 55 -7.26 -5.37 12.21
CA LEU A 55 -7.23 -4.65 13.49
C LEU A 55 -8.50 -4.88 14.30
N TYR A 56 -9.66 -4.91 13.64
CA TYR A 56 -10.94 -5.22 14.29
C TYR A 56 -10.98 -6.64 14.88
N ALA A 57 -10.30 -7.60 14.25
CA ALA A 57 -10.26 -8.98 14.71
C ALA A 57 -9.21 -9.26 15.80
N LEU A 58 -8.44 -8.24 16.23
CA LEU A 58 -7.48 -8.40 17.32
C LEU A 58 -8.22 -8.69 18.64
N PRO A 59 -7.67 -9.58 19.49
CA PRO A 59 -8.30 -9.90 20.76
C PRO A 59 -8.34 -8.66 21.67
N ASP A 60 -9.49 -8.39 22.24
CA ASP A 60 -9.65 -7.35 23.26
C ASP A 60 -9.10 -7.83 24.62
N ARG A 61 -8.77 -6.88 25.50
CA ARG A 61 -8.25 -7.22 26.85
C ARG A 61 -9.28 -7.94 27.73
N ALA A 62 -10.55 -7.96 27.32
CA ALA A 62 -11.65 -8.55 28.08
C ALA A 62 -11.74 -10.07 27.87
N ASN A 63 -11.31 -10.59 26.72
CA ASN A 63 -11.26 -12.02 26.44
C ASN A 63 -9.83 -12.56 26.59
N SER A 64 -9.66 -13.53 27.49
CA SER A 64 -8.36 -14.16 27.79
C SER A 64 -7.74 -14.96 26.62
N SER A 65 -8.49 -15.18 25.53
CA SER A 65 -7.97 -15.75 24.29
C SER A 65 -7.17 -14.69 23.53
N ARG A 66 -5.87 -14.57 23.80
CA ARG A 66 -4.89 -13.71 23.11
C ARG A 66 -4.64 -14.06 21.63
N ARG A 67 -5.47 -14.88 21.02
CA ARG A 67 -5.36 -15.20 19.59
C ARG A 67 -6.25 -14.22 18.84
N LEU A 68 -5.84 -13.78 17.64
CA LEU A 68 -6.80 -13.21 16.69
C LEU A 68 -8.00 -14.13 16.68
N ALA A 69 -9.17 -13.61 17.06
CA ALA A 69 -10.40 -14.37 16.96
C ALA A 69 -10.48 -14.78 15.49
N ASP A 70 -10.42 -16.09 15.21
CA ASP A 70 -10.25 -16.70 13.88
C ASP A 70 -10.64 -15.73 12.75
N ALA A 71 -9.65 -15.00 12.24
CA ALA A 71 -9.84 -13.98 11.22
C ALA A 71 -9.28 -14.41 9.85
N PRO A 72 -9.44 -15.67 9.39
CA PRO A 72 -8.89 -16.11 8.12
C PRO A 72 -9.44 -15.26 6.98
N LYS A 73 -10.67 -14.74 7.14
CA LYS A 73 -11.27 -13.80 6.19
C LYS A 73 -10.52 -12.48 6.11
N ALA A 74 -10.18 -11.86 7.24
CA ALA A 74 -9.46 -10.59 7.27
C ALA A 74 -8.02 -10.74 6.74
N VAL A 75 -7.35 -11.84 7.13
CA VAL A 75 -6.02 -12.18 6.62
C VAL A 75 -6.06 -12.40 5.11
N ALA A 76 -7.01 -13.18 4.60
CA ALA A 76 -7.17 -13.43 3.17
C ALA A 76 -7.49 -12.14 2.40
N GLN A 77 -8.34 -11.28 2.94
CA GLN A 77 -8.64 -9.96 2.36
C GLN A 77 -7.38 -9.10 2.25
N LEU A 78 -6.58 -9.03 3.31
CA LEU A 78 -5.35 -8.25 3.31
C LEU A 78 -4.30 -8.83 2.34
N HIS A 79 -4.15 -10.15 2.28
CA HIS A 79 -3.25 -10.81 1.34
C HIS A 79 -3.67 -10.57 -0.13
N ALA A 80 -4.96 -10.67 -0.42
CA ALA A 80 -5.51 -10.38 -1.75
C ALA A 80 -5.28 -8.90 -2.12
N ALA A 81 -5.52 -7.97 -1.19
CA ALA A 81 -5.28 -6.54 -1.42
C ALA A 81 -3.81 -6.25 -1.72
N ILE A 82 -2.87 -6.84 -0.97
CA ILE A 82 -1.43 -6.68 -1.23
C ILE A 82 -1.05 -7.26 -2.60
N SER A 83 -1.54 -8.45 -2.94
CA SER A 83 -1.27 -9.09 -4.22
C SER A 83 -1.79 -8.26 -5.40
N ASN A 84 -3.04 -7.81 -5.32
CA ASN A 84 -3.67 -6.97 -6.34
C ASN A 84 -2.97 -5.62 -6.49
N LEU A 85 -2.57 -5.00 -5.37
CA LEU A 85 -1.82 -3.74 -5.39
C LEU A 85 -0.46 -3.93 -6.05
N ASN A 86 0.27 -5.01 -5.74
CA ASN A 86 1.56 -5.31 -6.37
C ASN A 86 1.42 -5.60 -7.87
N ALA A 87 0.37 -6.32 -8.28
CA ALA A 87 0.08 -6.58 -9.68
C ALA A 87 -0.24 -5.27 -10.45
N ALA A 88 -1.14 -4.44 -9.91
CA ALA A 88 -1.47 -3.13 -10.48
C ALA A 88 -0.28 -2.17 -10.51
N SER A 89 0.60 -2.25 -9.51
CA SER A 89 1.84 -1.47 -9.46
C SER A 89 2.84 -1.91 -10.53
N THR A 90 2.81 -3.18 -10.91
CA THR A 90 3.68 -3.77 -11.93
C THR A 90 3.18 -3.54 -13.34
N SER A 91 1.86 -3.41 -13.55
CA SER A 91 1.29 -3.12 -14.87
C SER A 91 1.58 -1.70 -15.36
N LEU A 92 1.96 -0.77 -14.46
CA LEU A 92 2.34 0.59 -14.81
C LEU A 92 3.82 0.66 -15.24
N ASN A 93 4.09 0.41 -16.52
CA ASN A 93 5.45 0.41 -17.07
C ASN A 93 5.73 1.58 -18.00
N THR A 94 4.69 2.13 -18.64
CA THR A 94 4.84 3.12 -19.70
C THR A 94 4.06 4.41 -19.41
N LYS A 95 4.41 5.48 -20.14
CA LYS A 95 3.66 6.75 -20.10
C LYS A 95 2.21 6.58 -20.58
N SER A 96 1.96 5.65 -21.51
CA SER A 96 0.59 5.32 -21.96
C SER A 96 -0.23 4.68 -20.84
N ASP A 97 0.35 3.78 -20.04
CA ASP A 97 -0.35 3.16 -18.91
C ASP A 97 -0.76 4.21 -17.87
N LEU A 98 0.13 5.17 -17.59
CA LEU A 98 -0.17 6.32 -16.73
C LEU A 98 -1.27 7.20 -17.31
N ALA A 99 -1.24 7.47 -18.62
CA ALA A 99 -2.26 8.28 -19.29
C ALA A 99 -3.64 7.61 -19.24
N LEU A 100 -3.70 6.28 -19.39
CA LEU A 100 -4.94 5.51 -19.24
C LEU A 100 -5.54 5.65 -17.84
N LEU A 101 -4.72 5.51 -16.79
CA LEU A 101 -5.21 5.67 -15.42
C LEU A 101 -5.65 7.11 -15.11
N CYS A 102 -5.03 8.09 -15.75
CA CYS A 102 -5.38 9.49 -15.60
C CYS A 102 -6.68 9.91 -16.31
N GLN A 103 -7.33 9.01 -17.05
CA GLN A 103 -8.61 9.32 -17.70
C GLN A 103 -9.75 9.54 -16.69
N ASN A 104 -9.70 8.86 -15.54
CA ASN A 104 -10.75 8.90 -14.53
C ASN A 104 -10.16 9.10 -13.11
N PRO A 105 -9.65 10.30 -12.78
CA PRO A 105 -9.14 10.56 -11.44
C PRO A 105 -10.29 10.53 -10.42
N ALA A 106 -10.10 9.82 -9.30
CA ALA A 106 -11.13 9.66 -8.26
C ALA A 106 -11.30 10.92 -7.40
N ASN A 107 -10.30 11.81 -7.34
CA ASN A 107 -10.34 13.05 -6.56
C ASN A 107 -9.42 14.14 -7.14
N THR A 108 -9.47 15.33 -6.54
CA THR A 108 -8.69 16.49 -6.98
C THR A 108 -7.18 16.32 -6.80
N TYR A 109 -6.72 15.50 -5.84
CA TYR A 109 -5.30 15.19 -5.67
C TYR A 109 -4.78 14.32 -6.83
N GLN A 110 -5.54 13.30 -7.22
CA GLN A 110 -5.20 12.45 -8.37
C GLN A 110 -5.22 13.24 -9.67
N GLN A 111 -6.19 14.14 -9.84
CA GLN A 111 -6.25 15.04 -10.99
C GLN A 111 -5.00 15.94 -11.07
N ARG A 112 -4.58 16.54 -9.94
CA ARG A 112 -3.35 17.35 -9.86
C ARG A 112 -2.10 16.51 -10.08
N TYR A 113 -2.06 15.29 -9.54
CA TYR A 113 -0.96 14.36 -9.77
C TYR A 113 -0.83 14.04 -11.26
N CYS A 114 -1.92 13.72 -11.95
CA CYS A 114 -1.95 13.50 -13.39
C CYS A 114 -1.50 14.73 -14.19
N ALA A 115 -2.00 15.91 -13.83
CA ALA A 115 -1.59 17.15 -14.49
C ALA A 115 -0.08 17.39 -14.33
N ASN A 116 0.49 17.19 -13.15
CA ASN A 116 1.91 17.41 -12.92
C ASN A 116 2.78 16.32 -13.55
N THR A 117 2.36 15.06 -13.50
CA THR A 117 3.17 13.93 -13.99
C THR A 117 3.12 13.76 -15.51
N ILE A 118 1.99 14.02 -16.16
CA ILE A 118 1.88 13.95 -17.63
C ILE A 118 2.55 15.17 -18.29
N ASN A 119 2.46 16.34 -17.65
CA ASN A 119 3.09 17.59 -18.13
C ASN A 119 4.58 17.72 -17.77
N LEU A 120 5.18 16.78 -17.03
CA LEU A 120 6.64 16.64 -17.02
C LEU A 120 7.07 16.31 -18.46
N ARG A 121 7.42 17.35 -19.20
CA ARG A 121 8.20 17.26 -20.44
C ARG A 121 9.39 16.35 -20.13
N PRO A 122 9.82 15.49 -21.08
CA PRO A 122 11.10 14.82 -20.90
C PRO A 122 12.10 15.91 -20.56
N HIS A 123 12.92 15.71 -19.52
CA HIS A 123 14.00 16.63 -19.17
C HIS A 123 14.92 16.73 -20.39
N GLY A 124 14.57 17.64 -21.29
CA GLY A 124 15.40 18.11 -22.36
C GLY A 124 16.52 18.85 -21.68
N VAL A 125 17.71 18.27 -21.80
CA VAL A 125 19.02 18.92 -21.75
C VAL A 125 18.86 20.44 -21.70
N SER A 126 18.99 21.01 -20.50
CA SER A 126 19.16 22.45 -20.35
C SER A 126 20.47 22.78 -21.05
N LYS A 127 20.40 23.23 -22.30
CA LYS A 127 21.53 23.86 -22.97
C LYS A 127 21.91 25.06 -22.10
N ILE A 128 23.00 24.90 -21.35
CA ILE A 128 23.76 26.01 -20.79
C ILE A 128 24.11 26.88 -22.00
N LYS A 129 23.51 28.08 -22.07
CA LYS A 129 23.93 29.08 -23.05
C LYS A 129 25.36 29.50 -22.69
N ALA A 130 26.20 29.53 -23.72
CA ALA A 130 27.59 29.99 -23.70
C ALA A 130 27.71 31.40 -23.12
#